data_AF-A0A7Y8JF02-F1
#
_entry.id   AF-A0A7Y8JF02-F1
#
_cell.length_a   1.000
_cell.length_b   1.000
_cell.length_c   1.000
_cell.angle_alpha   90.00
_cell.angle_beta   90.00
_cell.angle_gamma   90.00
#
_symmetry.space_group_name_H-M   'P 1'
#
loop_
_entity.id
_entity.type
_entity.pdbx_description
1 polymer ?
#
loop_
_entity_poly.entity_id
_entity_poly.type
_entity_poly.pdbx_seq_one_letter_code
_entity_poly.pdbx_strand_id
1 'polypeptide(L)' 'ILIRTQSMRGAAEEAPGAYKDVDRVAEATEKAGLAKRVAFLRPKVCIKG' A
#
# COMPACT_ATOMS: atom_id res chain seq x y z
N ILE A 1 -5.78 3.36 10.89
CA ILE A 1 -6.50 2.39 10.03
C ILE A 1 -7.03 1.28 10.92
N LEU A 2 -8.28 0.90 10.78
CA LEU A 2 -8.82 -0.29 11.46
C LEU A 2 -8.48 -1.53 10.62
N ILE A 3 -7.91 -2.56 11.25
CA ILE A 3 -7.56 -3.82 10.57
C ILE A 3 -8.44 -4.93 11.14
N ARG A 4 -9.10 -5.68 10.25
CA ARG A 4 -9.73 -6.97 10.55
C ARG A 4 -8.95 -8.05 9.84
N THR A 5 -8.52 -9.08 10.54
CA THR A 5 -7.70 -10.18 10.00
C THR A 5 -8.10 -11.50 10.66
N GLN A 6 -7.95 -12.61 9.96
CA GLN A 6 -8.11 -13.95 10.55
C GLN A 6 -6.90 -14.35 11.39
N SER A 7 -5.70 -13.83 11.07
CA SER A 7 -4.45 -14.16 11.75
C SER A 7 -3.57 -12.96 11.97
N MET A 8 -3.00 -12.86 13.18
CA MET A 8 -2.00 -11.85 13.51
C MET A 8 -0.66 -12.09 12.78
N ARG A 9 -0.35 -13.35 12.45
CA ARG A 9 0.84 -13.68 11.67
C ARG A 9 0.75 -13.11 10.25
N GLY A 10 -0.35 -13.36 9.55
CA GLY A 10 -0.56 -12.82 8.19
C GLY A 10 -0.55 -11.29 8.17
N ALA A 11 -1.13 -10.65 9.19
CA ALA A 11 -1.06 -9.20 9.33
C ALA A 11 0.37 -8.67 9.52
N ALA A 12 1.23 -9.43 10.20
CA ALA A 12 2.64 -9.07 10.39
C ALA A 12 3.46 -9.27 9.11
N GLU A 13 3.19 -10.33 8.34
CA GLU A 13 3.83 -10.60 7.05
C GLU A 13 3.54 -9.48 6.02
N GLU A 14 2.35 -8.87 6.08
CA GLU A 14 1.94 -7.75 5.23
C GLU A 14 2.08 -6.37 5.91
N ALA A 15 2.86 -6.25 6.98
CA ALA A 15 3.07 -4.96 7.63
C ALA A 15 3.69 -3.96 6.63
N PRO A 16 3.40 -2.64 6.74
CA PRO A 16 3.92 -1.64 5.79
C PRO A 16 5.43 -1.69 5.56
N GLY A 17 6.22 -2.07 6.57
CA GLY A 17 7.67 -2.21 6.47
C GLY A 17 8.14 -3.39 5.60
N ALA A 18 7.27 -4.33 5.25
CA ALA A 18 7.58 -5.42 4.32
C ALA A 18 7.57 -4.96 2.85
N TYR A 19 7.00 -3.78 2.56
CA TYR A 19 6.86 -3.25 1.21
C TYR A 19 7.79 -2.06 0.95
N LYS A 20 8.00 -1.78 -0.34
CA LYS A 20 8.60 -0.53 -0.78
C LYS A 20 7.66 0.65 -0.48
N ASP A 21 8.25 1.83 -0.42
CA ASP A 21 7.47 3.07 -0.45
C ASP A 21 6.74 3.20 -1.80
N VAL A 22 5.42 3.08 -1.76
CA VAL A 22 4.56 3.13 -2.95
C VAL A 22 4.58 4.51 -3.62
N ASP A 23 4.81 5.60 -2.86
CA ASP A 23 4.86 6.94 -3.43
C ASP A 23 6.11 7.10 -4.31
N ARG A 24 7.23 6.51 -3.89
CA ARG A 24 8.47 6.48 -4.69
C ARG A 24 8.32 5.64 -5.96
N VAL A 25 7.58 4.52 -5.87
CA VAL A 25 7.29 3.67 -7.03
C VAL A 25 6.40 4.40 -8.04
N ALA A 26 5.34 5.05 -7.56
CA ALA A 26 4.44 5.85 -8.39
C ALA A 26 5.17 7.03 -9.04
N GLU A 27 6.06 7.71 -8.29
CA GLU A 27 6.89 8.80 -8.79
C GLU A 27 7.83 8.36 -9.90
N ALA A 28 8.52 7.23 -9.73
CA ALA A 28 9.41 6.71 -10.76
C ALA A 28 8.66 6.40 -12.06
N THR A 29 7.46 5.82 -11.93
CA THR A 29 6.59 5.49 -13.07
C THR A 29 6.14 6.74 -13.82
N GLU A 30 5.77 7.80 -13.10
CA GLU A 30 5.40 9.08 -13.69
C GLU A 30 6.57 9.77 -14.39
N LYS A 31 7.74 9.80 -13.74
CA LYS A 31 8.96 10.39 -14.32
C LYS A 31 9.42 9.67 -15.58
N ALA A 32 9.15 8.37 -15.68
CA ALA A 32 9.42 7.57 -16.88
C ALA A 32 8.39 7.80 -18.01
N GLY A 33 7.33 8.59 -17.78
CA GLY A 33 6.27 8.83 -18.76
C GLY A 33 5.35 7.63 -19.00
N LEU A 34 5.37 6.62 -18.13
CA LEU A 34 4.62 5.37 -18.31
C LEU A 34 3.18 5.46 -17.79
N ALA A 35 2.93 6.34 -16.81
CA ALA A 35 1.60 6.61 -16.29
C ALA A 35 1.51 8.03 -15.71
N LYS A 36 0.31 8.59 -15.63
CA LYS A 36 0.06 9.91 -15.03
C LYS A 36 -0.55 9.73 -13.63
N ARG A 37 -0.05 10.44 -12.60
CA ARG A 37 -0.72 10.45 -11.30
C ARG A 37 -2.05 11.21 -11.37
N VAL A 38 -3.06 10.67 -10.69
CA VAL A 38 -4.43 11.22 -10.71
C VAL A 38 -4.89 11.56 -9.29
N ALA A 39 -4.78 10.61 -8.37
CA ALA A 39 -5.21 10.78 -6.99
C ALA A 39 -4.37 9.92 -6.04
N PHE A 40 -4.31 10.33 -4.79
CA PHE A 40 -3.75 9.56 -3.69
C PHE A 40 -4.87 9.17 -2.72
N LEU A 41 -4.88 7.91 -2.28
CA LEU A 41 -5.90 7.38 -1.38
C LEU A 41 -5.27 7.03 -0.03
N ARG A 42 -5.99 7.33 1.05
CA ARG A 42 -5.63 6.90 2.41
C ARG A 42 -6.63 5.87 2.91
N PRO A 43 -6.19 4.68 3.34
CA PRO A 43 -7.11 3.69 3.86
C PRO A 43 -7.76 4.15 5.16
N LYS A 44 -9.01 3.72 5.39
CA LYS A 44 -9.70 3.85 6.68
C LYS A 44 -9.81 2.49 7.38
N VAL A 45 -10.19 1.47 6.62
CA VAL A 45 -10.36 0.09 7.08
C VAL A 45 -9.68 -0.86 6.09
N CYS A 46 -9.01 -1.89 6.59
CA CYS A 46 -8.48 -3.00 5.80
C CYS A 46 -9.00 -4.32 6.36
N ILE A 47 -9.63 -5.14 5.52
CA ILE A 47 -10.10 -6.49 5.86
C ILE A 47 -9.17 -7.47 5.13
N LYS A 48 -8.51 -8.33 5.89
CA LYS A 48 -7.50 -9.29 5.43
C LYS A 48 -7.96 -10.73 5.71
N GLY A 49 -7.63 -11.62 4.79
CA GLY A 49 -7.87 -13.07 4.88
C GLY A 49 -6.91 -13.75 5.84
#